data_AF-A0A914U986-F1
#
_entry.id   AF-A0A914U986-F1
#
_cell.length_a   1.000
_cell.length_b   1.000
_cell.length_c   1.000
_cell.angle_alpha   90.00
_cell.angle_beta   90.00
_cell.angle_gamma   90.00
#
_symmetry.space_group_name_H-M   'P 1'
#
loop_
_entity.id
_entity.type
_entity.pdbx_description
1 polymer ?
#
loop_
_entity_poly.entity_id
_entity_poly.type
_entity_poly.pdbx_seq_one_letter_code
_entity_poly.pdbx_strand_id
1 'polypeptide(L)'
;MDYFKSIQHVLKSSSKRAIANYVGWRIVQGFSPFLPPKDREPFYEFKANQTGLFNVPVPERWEDCATLSIMLLDMPVGKLFVQNFFDEKFAMPKMTEMTTYLKKTFISELEDLDWMDAATKER
;
A
#
# COMPACT_ATOMS: atom_id res chain seq x y z
N MET A 1 -6.19 23.17 2.29
CA MET A 1 -7.39 23.71 1.63
C MET A 1 -7.19 23.97 0.14
N ASP A 2 -5.96 24.22 -0.33
CA ASP A 2 -5.71 24.66 -1.72
C ASP A 2 -5.98 23.61 -2.79
N TYR A 3 -5.89 22.32 -2.44
CA TYR A 3 -6.33 21.22 -3.31
C TYR A 3 -7.81 21.36 -3.71
N PHE A 4 -8.71 21.56 -2.73
CA PHE A 4 -10.15 21.67 -3.00
C PHE A 4 -10.51 22.93 -3.81
N LYS A 5 -9.78 24.03 -3.60
CA LYS A 5 -9.93 25.24 -4.41
C LYS A 5 -9.48 25.00 -5.87
N SER A 6 -8.33 24.34 -6.04
CA SER A 6 -7.74 24.08 -7.36
C SER A 6 -8.57 23.08 -8.16
N ILE A 7 -9.06 22.01 -7.53
CA ILE A 7 -9.91 21.03 -8.23
C ILE A 7 -11.24 21.66 -8.64
N GLN A 8 -11.82 22.56 -7.83
CA GLN A 8 -13.02 23.30 -8.23
C GLN A 8 -12.76 24.18 -9.46
N HIS A 9 -11.59 24.82 -9.55
CA HIS A 9 -11.20 25.58 -10.73
C HIS A 9 -11.10 24.68 -11.97
N VAL A 10 -10.39 23.55 -11.87
CA VAL A 10 -10.24 22.57 -12.97
C VAL A 10 -11.58 22.02 -13.43
N LEU A 11 -12.49 21.69 -12.50
CA LEU A 11 -13.82 21.18 -12.81
C LEU A 11 -14.70 22.22 -13.53
N LYS A 12 -14.51 23.51 -13.24
CA LYS A 12 -15.24 24.60 -13.92
C LYS A 12 -14.64 24.96 -15.28
N SER A 13 -13.32 24.87 -15.42
CA SER A 13 -12.62 25.26 -16.66
C SER A 13 -12.57 24.14 -17.71
N SER A 14 -12.72 22.88 -17.30
CA SER A 14 -12.70 21.72 -18.19
C SER A 14 -14.07 21.45 -18.82
N SER A 15 -14.09 20.95 -20.05
CA SER A 15 -15.35 20.54 -20.68
C SER A 15 -15.99 19.34 -19.96
N LYS A 16 -17.33 19.27 -19.96
CA LYS A 16 -18.06 18.13 -19.38
C LYS A 16 -17.60 16.79 -19.97
N ARG A 17 -17.29 16.75 -21.28
CA ARG A 17 -16.76 15.56 -21.96
C ARG A 17 -15.40 15.14 -21.41
N ALA A 18 -14.47 16.07 -21.20
CA ALA A 18 -13.15 15.76 -20.66
C ALA A 18 -13.24 15.18 -19.24
N ILE A 19 -14.09 15.76 -18.39
CA ILE A 19 -14.33 15.27 -17.02
C ILE A 19 -14.96 13.86 -17.07
N ALA A 20 -15.99 13.66 -17.91
CA ALA A 20 -16.65 12.37 -18.06
C ALA A 20 -15.69 11.27 -18.55
N ASN A 21 -14.85 11.57 -19.55
CA ASN A 21 -13.85 10.63 -20.05
C ASN A 21 -12.82 10.27 -18.97
N TYR A 22 -12.36 11.26 -18.18
CA TYR A 22 -11.46 11.01 -17.06
C TYR A 22 -12.09 10.09 -16.02
N VAL A 23 -13.29 10.42 -15.54
CA VAL A 23 -14.01 9.58 -14.56
C VAL A 23 -14.26 8.17 -15.09
N GLY A 24 -14.68 8.05 -16.35
CA GLY A 24 -14.87 6.76 -17.02
C GLY A 24 -13.58 5.95 -17.08
N TRP A 25 -12.46 6.57 -17.43
CA TRP A 25 -11.15 5.91 -17.41
C TRP A 25 -10.76 5.44 -16.01
N ARG A 26 -11.02 6.23 -14.95
CA ARG A 26 -10.76 5.82 -13.56
C ARG A 26 -11.57 4.58 -13.17
N ILE A 27 -12.80 4.46 -13.65
CA ILE A 27 -13.63 3.26 -13.45
C ILE A 27 -13.03 2.07 -14.21
N VAL A 28 -12.73 2.23 -15.50
CA VAL A 28 -12.09 1.16 -16.29
C VAL A 28 -10.83 0.67 -15.60
N GLN A 29 -9.94 1.58 -15.21
CA GLN A 29 -8.70 1.28 -14.49
C GLN A 29 -8.94 0.49 -13.19
N GLY A 30 -9.98 0.85 -12.42
CA GLY A 30 -10.32 0.18 -11.17
C GLY A 30 -10.88 -1.23 -11.35
N PHE A 31 -11.59 -1.48 -12.45
CA PHE A 31 -12.23 -2.76 -12.73
C PHE A 31 -11.45 -3.68 -13.68
N SER A 32 -10.43 -3.17 -14.37
CA SER A 32 -9.60 -3.94 -15.32
C SER A 32 -9.09 -5.28 -14.78
N PRO A 33 -8.64 -5.43 -13.51
CA PRO A 33 -8.21 -6.73 -12.98
C PRO A 33 -9.29 -7.83 -13.02
N PHE A 34 -10.57 -7.45 -12.96
CA PHE A 34 -11.70 -8.38 -12.90
C PHE A 34 -12.22 -8.78 -14.29
N LEU A 35 -11.70 -8.20 -15.37
CA LEU A 35 -12.14 -8.47 -16.73
C LEU A 35 -11.45 -9.72 -17.33
N PRO A 36 -11.92 -10.22 -18.50
CA PRO A 36 -11.25 -11.26 -19.25
C PRO A 36 -9.83 -10.86 -19.68
N PRO A 37 -8.95 -11.83 -20.00
CA PRO A 37 -7.55 -11.57 -20.35
C PRO A 37 -7.35 -10.47 -21.41
N LYS A 38 -8.19 -10.48 -22.46
CA LYS A 38 -8.19 -9.49 -23.55
C LYS A 38 -8.22 -8.02 -23.08
N ASP A 39 -8.93 -7.73 -22.00
CA ASP A 39 -9.08 -6.37 -21.46
C ASP A 39 -8.17 -6.12 -20.25
N ARG A 40 -7.79 -7.19 -19.54
CA ARG A 40 -6.94 -7.16 -18.35
C ARG A 40 -5.45 -7.00 -18.68
N GLU A 41 -4.96 -7.69 -19.72
CA GLU A 41 -3.55 -7.67 -20.13
C GLU A 41 -3.07 -6.27 -20.54
N PRO A 42 -3.79 -5.51 -21.40
CA PRO A 42 -3.38 -4.14 -21.75
C PRO A 42 -3.29 -3.20 -20.54
N PHE A 43 -4.12 -3.42 -19.52
CA PHE A 43 -4.04 -2.67 -18.27
C PHE A 43 -2.75 -2.98 -17.49
N TYR A 44 -2.32 -4.24 -17.47
CA TYR A 44 -1.05 -4.62 -16.84
C TYR A 44 0.15 -4.08 -17.60
N GLU A 45 0.12 -4.09 -18.93
CA GLU A 45 1.13 -3.42 -19.76
C GLU A 45 1.21 -1.92 -19.48
N PHE A 46 0.05 -1.24 -19.41
CA PHE A 46 -0.02 0.17 -19.03
C PHE A 46 0.58 0.42 -17.64
N LYS A 47 0.27 -0.42 -16.65
CA LYS A 47 0.85 -0.31 -15.29
C LYS A 47 2.36 -0.55 -15.29
N ALA A 48 2.86 -1.54 -16.03
CA ALA A 48 4.28 -1.82 -16.14
C ALA A 48 5.02 -0.60 -16.71
N ASN A 49 4.47 0.03 -17.76
CA ASN A 49 5.02 1.26 -18.33
C ASN A 49 5.01 2.43 -17.33
N GLN A 50 3.89 2.63 -16.62
CA GLN A 50 3.77 3.71 -15.62
C GLN A 50 4.79 3.57 -14.46
N THR A 51 5.10 2.33 -14.07
CA THR A 51 5.97 2.03 -12.92
C THR A 51 7.42 1.76 -13.29
N GLY A 52 7.75 1.64 -14.58
CA GLY A 52 9.08 1.25 -15.05
C GLY A 52 9.38 -0.24 -14.87
N LEU A 53 8.38 -1.07 -14.57
CA LEU A 53 8.51 -2.49 -14.26
C LEU A 53 8.26 -3.38 -15.49
N PHE A 54 8.99 -3.13 -16.58
CA PHE A 54 8.75 -3.77 -17.88
C PHE A 54 8.94 -5.30 -17.91
N ASN A 55 9.75 -5.82 -16.99
CA ASN A 55 10.07 -7.25 -16.93
C ASN A 55 9.14 -8.03 -15.99
N VAL A 56 8.17 -7.37 -15.37
CA VAL A 56 7.18 -8.05 -14.53
C VAL A 56 6.14 -8.71 -15.45
N PRO A 57 6.01 -10.05 -15.41
CA PRO A 57 5.03 -10.73 -16.22
C PRO A 57 3.62 -10.31 -15.83
N VAL A 58 2.67 -10.42 -16.77
CA VAL A 58 1.25 -10.26 -16.44
C VAL A 58 0.89 -11.33 -15.39
N PRO A 59 0.28 -10.95 -14.25
CA PRO A 59 -0.05 -11.91 -13.21
C PRO A 59 -0.96 -13.04 -13.71
N GLU A 60 -0.66 -14.26 -13.28
CA GLU A 60 -1.59 -15.36 -13.47
C GLU A 60 -2.87 -15.13 -12.66
N ARG A 61 -3.98 -15.77 -13.06
CA ARG A 61 -5.28 -15.51 -12.40
C ARG A 61 -5.25 -15.83 -10.89
N TRP A 62 -4.51 -16.84 -10.47
CA TRP A 62 -4.41 -17.20 -9.05
C TRP A 62 -3.65 -16.13 -8.24
N GLU A 63 -2.67 -15.44 -8.83
CA GLU A 63 -1.92 -14.36 -8.19
C GLU A 63 -2.82 -13.14 -7.94
N ASP A 64 -3.65 -12.79 -8.92
CA ASP A 64 -4.70 -11.77 -8.75
C ASP A 64 -5.66 -12.15 -7.62
N CYS A 65 -6.12 -13.40 -7.59
CA CYS A 65 -7.03 -13.89 -6.56
C CYS A 65 -6.39 -13.88 -5.16
N ALA A 66 -5.12 -14.28 -5.04
CA ALA A 66 -4.39 -14.22 -3.79
C ALA A 66 -4.21 -12.78 -3.31
N THR A 67 -3.78 -11.89 -4.22
CA THR A 67 -3.61 -10.45 -3.94
C THR A 67 -4.92 -9.82 -3.46
N LEU A 68 -6.02 -10.05 -4.18
CA LEU A 68 -7.34 -9.53 -3.80
C LEU A 68 -7.84 -10.10 -2.47
N SER A 69 -7.61 -11.40 -2.21
CA SER A 69 -7.95 -12.02 -0.94
C SER A 69 -7.16 -11.38 0.21
N ILE A 70 -5.88 -11.13 0.03
CA ILE A 70 -5.05 -10.44 1.03
C ILE A 70 -5.54 -9.00 1.24
N MET A 71 -5.90 -8.28 0.17
CA MET A 71 -6.34 -6.89 0.29
C MET A 71 -7.71 -6.73 0.96
N LEU A 72 -8.63 -7.67 0.74
CA LEU A 72 -10.02 -7.57 1.21
C LEU A 72 -10.29 -8.36 2.50
N LEU A 73 -9.50 -9.41 2.75
CA LEU A 73 -9.66 -10.36 3.86
C LEU A 73 -8.31 -10.60 4.56
N ASP A 74 -7.57 -9.52 4.80
CA ASP A 74 -6.21 -9.53 5.37
C ASP A 74 -6.10 -10.34 6.66
N MET A 75 -7.02 -10.16 7.61
CA MET A 75 -7.01 -10.82 8.90
C MET A 75 -7.32 -12.33 8.80
N PRO A 76 -8.39 -12.77 8.12
CA PRO A 76 -8.62 -14.19 7.86
C PRO A 76 -7.45 -14.89 7.14
N VAL A 77 -6.92 -14.29 6.07
CA VAL A 77 -5.79 -14.84 5.31
C VAL A 77 -4.53 -14.89 6.17
N GLY A 78 -4.26 -13.83 6.93
CA GLY A 78 -3.15 -13.75 7.88
C GLY A 78 -3.23 -14.82 8.98
N LYS A 79 -4.42 -15.07 9.53
CA LYS A 79 -4.65 -16.15 10.49
C LYS A 79 -4.28 -17.51 9.89
N LEU A 80 -4.75 -17.80 8.67
CA LEU A 80 -4.41 -19.05 7.99
C LEU A 80 -2.91 -19.15 7.76
N PHE A 81 -2.25 -18.06 7.38
CA PHE A 81 -0.80 -18.05 7.20
C PHE A 81 -0.06 -18.38 8.51
N VAL A 82 -0.41 -17.70 9.61
CA VAL A 82 0.21 -17.94 10.93
C VAL A 82 0.04 -19.38 11.37
N GLN A 83 -1.16 -19.95 11.21
CA GLN A 83 -1.46 -21.32 11.62
C GLN A 83 -0.64 -22.38 10.86
N ASN A 84 -0.28 -22.12 9.59
CA ASN A 84 0.32 -23.12 8.72
C ASN A 84 1.84 -22.92 8.52
N PHE A 85 2.33 -21.69 8.62
CA PHE A 85 3.69 -21.34 8.16
C PHE A 85 4.53 -20.54 9.16
N PHE A 86 3.95 -20.07 10.28
CA PHE A 86 4.68 -19.24 11.24
C PHE A 86 5.17 -20.06 12.43
N ASP A 87 6.48 -20.08 12.66
CA ASP A 87 7.07 -20.67 13.88
C ASP A 87 6.94 -19.68 15.04
N GLU A 88 5.80 -19.72 15.71
CA GLU A 88 5.48 -18.86 16.85
C GLU A 88 6.51 -19.01 17.99
N LYS A 89 7.01 -20.22 18.23
CA LYS A 89 7.91 -20.52 19.35
C LYS A 89 9.28 -19.89 19.18
N PHE A 90 9.74 -19.75 17.95
CA PHE A 90 10.99 -19.06 17.63
C PHE A 90 10.77 -17.56 17.42
N ALA A 91 9.80 -17.20 16.58
CA ALA A 91 9.65 -15.83 16.10
C ALA A 91 9.17 -14.87 17.20
N MET A 92 8.21 -15.27 18.05
CA MET A 92 7.65 -14.37 19.07
C MET A 92 8.68 -13.96 20.14
N PRO A 93 9.46 -14.87 20.74
CA PRO A 93 10.52 -14.49 21.67
C PRO A 93 11.57 -13.62 21.00
N LYS A 94 12.00 -13.98 19.78
CA LYS A 94 13.06 -13.23 19.08
C LYS A 94 12.63 -11.81 18.73
N MET A 95 11.41 -11.62 18.25
CA MET A 95 10.86 -10.28 17.96
C MET A 95 10.70 -9.45 19.24
N THR A 96 10.31 -10.07 20.35
CA THR A 96 10.20 -9.39 21.65
C THR A 96 11.56 -8.92 22.15
N GLU A 97 12.59 -9.77 22.04
CA GLU A 97 13.98 -9.44 22.38
C GLU A 97 14.47 -8.25 21.56
N MET A 98 14.35 -8.32 20.23
CA MET A 98 14.82 -7.29 19.32
C MET A 98 14.11 -5.94 19.52
N THR A 99 12.78 -5.95 19.64
CA THR A 99 12.01 -4.72 19.83
C THR A 99 12.27 -4.10 21.21
N THR A 100 12.48 -4.91 22.24
CA THR A 100 12.87 -4.42 23.57
C THR A 100 14.25 -3.78 23.52
N TYR A 101 15.21 -4.39 22.84
CA TYR A 101 16.54 -3.84 22.67
C TYR A 101 16.52 -2.51 21.92
N LEU A 102 15.81 -2.44 20.79
CA LEU A 102 15.64 -1.21 20.01
C LEU A 102 15.02 -0.09 20.84
N LYS A 103 13.96 -0.38 21.60
CA LYS A 103 13.31 0.61 22.48
C LYS A 103 14.27 1.14 23.55
N LYS A 104 15.02 0.26 24.21
CA LYS A 104 15.98 0.67 25.25
C LYS A 104 17.09 1.54 24.67
N THR A 105 17.62 1.15 23.51
CA THR A 105 18.67 1.92 22.83
C THR A 105 18.14 3.29 22.45
N PHE A 106 16.94 3.37 21.87
CA PHE A 106 16.33 4.66 21.53
C PHE A 106 16.16 5.59 22.74
N ILE A 107 15.71 5.06 23.89
CA ILE A 107 15.56 5.84 25.13
C ILE A 107 16.93 6.34 25.62
N SER A 108 17.94 5.48 25.62
CA SER A 108 19.31 5.89 26.00
C SER A 108 19.83 7.02 25.13
N GLU A 109 19.68 6.92 23.80
CA GLU A 109 20.11 7.96 22.87
C GLU A 109 19.31 9.25 23.06
N LEU A 110 17.99 9.16 23.35
CA LEU A 110 17.13 10.31 23.61
C LEU A 110 17.60 11.11 24.84
N GLU A 111 18.02 10.41 25.90
CA GLU A 111 18.58 11.04 27.11
C GLU A 111 19.84 11.87 26.79
N ASP A 112 20.66 11.41 25.85
CA ASP A 112 21.93 12.04 25.45
C ASP A 112 21.78 13.19 24.43
N LEU A 113 20.58 13.48 23.91
CA LEU A 113 20.39 14.54 22.90
C LEU A 113 20.48 15.96 23.47
N ASP A 114 21.50 16.72 23.11
CA ASP A 114 21.68 18.10 23.60
C ASP A 114 20.66 19.11 23.06
N TRP A 115 19.97 18.80 21.96
CA TRP A 115 19.07 19.75 21.27
C TRP A 115 17.61 19.70 21.77
N MET A 116 17.26 18.74 22.62
CA MET A 116 15.91 18.58 23.18
C MET A 116 15.89 18.97 24.66
N ASP A 117 14.87 19.74 25.07
CA ASP A 117 14.65 20.02 26.49
C ASP A 117 14.14 18.80 27.26
N ALA A 118 14.32 18.82 28.59
CA ALA A 118 13.95 17.71 29.46
C ALA A 118 12.44 17.40 29.42
N ALA A 119 11.60 18.44 29.32
CA ALA A 119 10.14 18.27 29.26
C ALA A 119 9.69 17.54 27.98
N THR A 120 10.42 17.69 26.89
CA THR A 120 10.18 16.99 25.62
C THR A 120 10.76 15.57 25.65
N LYS A 121 11.90 15.34 26.32
CA LYS A 121 12.50 14.00 26.50
C LYS A 121 11.66 13.07 27.40
N GLU A 122 10.91 13.63 28.36
CA GLU A 122 10.07 12.85 29.29
C GLU A 122 8.74 12.34 28.68
N ARG A 123 8.30 12.92 27.55
CA ARG A 123 7.01 12.59 26.90
C ARG A 123 7.13 11.47 25.88
#